data_AF-A0A1A6GQL5-F1
#
_entry.id   AF-A0A1A6GQL5-F1
#
_cell.length_a   1.000
_cell.length_b   1.000
_cell.length_c   1.000
_cell.angle_alpha   90.00
_cell.angle_beta   90.00
_cell.angle_gamma   90.00
#
_symmetry.space_group_name_H-M   'P 1'
#
loop_
_entity.id
_entity.type
_entity.pdbx_description
1 polymer ?
#
loop_
_entity_poly.entity_id
_entity_poly.type
_entity_poly.pdbx_seq_one_letter_code
_entity_poly.pdbx_strand_id
1 'polypeptide(L)'
;MEGGELFDRVVGNKRLKEATCKLYFYQMLLAVQITDFGQSKILGETSLMRTLCGTPTYLAPEVLISNTTTGYSRAVDCWSLGVILFICLSGYPPFSEHKTQVSLKDQITSGKYNFIPEVWTDVSEKALDLVKKLLVVDPKTRFTTEEALNHPWLQVG
;
A
#
# COMPACT_ATOMS: atom_id res chain seq x y z
N MET A 1 14.03 -8.28 13.62
CA MET A 1 13.19 -9.01 12.67
C MET A 1 13.14 -8.19 11.41
N GLU A 2 14.06 -8.46 10.49
CA GLU A 2 14.19 -7.74 9.22
C GLU A 2 12.98 -8.10 8.36
N GLY A 3 12.23 -7.09 7.89
CA GLY A 3 11.06 -7.25 7.01
C GLY A 3 11.39 -7.77 5.60
N GLY A 4 12.51 -8.48 5.43
CA GLY A 4 13.00 -9.02 4.17
C GLY A 4 12.30 -10.29 3.71
N GLU A 5 11.81 -11.14 4.63
CA GLU A 5 11.33 -12.47 4.23
C GLU A 5 10.08 -12.45 3.33
N LEU A 6 9.16 -11.48 3.55
CA LEU A 6 8.01 -11.30 2.67
C LEU A 6 8.45 -10.72 1.31
N PHE A 7 9.36 -9.74 1.32
CA PHE A 7 9.92 -9.14 0.11
C PHE A 7 10.67 -10.19 -0.72
N ASP A 8 11.51 -11.01 -0.09
CA ASP A 8 12.27 -12.08 -0.72
C ASP A 8 11.37 -13.19 -1.26
N ARG A 9 10.25 -13.51 -0.58
CA ARG A 9 9.26 -14.48 -1.09
C ARG A 9 8.44 -13.93 -2.25
N VAL A 10 8.15 -12.62 -2.28
CA VAL A 10 7.48 -11.95 -3.41
C VAL A 10 8.43 -11.85 -4.61
N VAL A 11 9.68 -11.45 -4.39
CA VAL A 11 10.73 -11.37 -5.42
C VAL A 11 11.09 -12.75 -5.95
N GLY A 12 11.15 -13.78 -5.09
CA GLY A 12 11.46 -15.16 -5.46
C GLY A 12 10.37 -15.90 -6.24
N ASN A 13 9.08 -15.58 -6.05
CA ASN A 13 7.95 -16.23 -6.73
C ASN A 13 7.32 -15.42 -7.88
N LYS A 14 7.86 -14.25 -8.22
CA LYS A 14 7.35 -13.32 -9.26
C LYS A 14 5.96 -12.72 -9.00
N ARG A 15 5.10 -13.30 -8.15
CA ARG A 15 3.89 -12.70 -7.50
C ARG A 15 3.25 -13.73 -6.56
N LEU A 16 2.43 -13.29 -5.61
CA LEU A 16 1.63 -14.20 -4.78
C LEU A 16 0.32 -14.56 -5.50
N LYS A 17 -0.24 -15.75 -5.23
CA LYS A 17 -1.60 -16.09 -5.69
C LYS A 17 -2.59 -15.12 -5.05
N GLU A 18 -3.61 -14.69 -5.79
CA GLU A 18 -4.57 -13.68 -5.30
C GLU A 18 -5.24 -14.08 -3.98
N ALA A 19 -5.61 -15.36 -3.80
CA ALA A 19 -6.17 -15.85 -2.54
C ALA A 19 -5.19 -15.70 -1.36
N THR A 20 -3.90 -15.92 -1.60
CA THR A 20 -2.85 -15.72 -0.60
C THR A 20 -2.63 -14.23 -0.31
N CYS A 21 -2.63 -13.37 -1.35
CA CYS A 21 -2.60 -11.92 -1.18
C CYS A 21 -3.76 -11.43 -0.33
N LYS A 22 -4.97 -11.94 -0.60
CA LYS A 22 -6.19 -11.61 0.11
C LYS A 22 -6.05 -11.88 1.60
N LEU A 23 -5.57 -13.07 1.97
CA LEU A 23 -5.36 -13.45 3.37
C LEU A 23 -4.34 -12.55 4.08
N TYR A 24 -3.17 -12.32 3.47
CA TYR A 24 -2.15 -11.44 4.06
C TYR A 24 -2.64 -10.00 4.18
N PHE A 25 -3.30 -9.48 3.15
CA PHE A 25 -3.83 -8.13 3.15
C PHE A 25 -4.92 -7.94 4.22
N TYR A 26 -5.81 -8.92 4.39
CA TYR A 26 -6.82 -8.91 5.44
C TYR A 26 -6.19 -8.87 6.84
N GLN A 27 -5.15 -9.69 7.08
CA GLN A 27 -4.41 -9.68 8.35
C GLN A 27 -3.72 -8.33 8.61
N MET A 28 -3.14 -7.72 7.58
CA MET A 28 -2.51 -6.40 7.69
C MET A 28 -3.53 -5.30 8.01
N LEU A 29 -4.70 -5.30 7.35
CA LEU A 29 -5.78 -4.36 7.63
C LEU A 29 -6.25 -4.45 9.09
N LEU A 30 -6.47 -5.66 9.59
CA LEU A 30 -6.84 -5.88 10.99
C LEU A 30 -5.74 -5.44 11.94
N ALA A 31 -4.48 -5.73 11.63
CA ALA A 31 -3.36 -5.30 12.45
C ALA A 31 -3.33 -3.77 12.56
N VAL A 32 -3.47 -3.04 11.45
CA VAL A 32 -3.53 -1.57 11.42
C VAL A 32 -4.69 -1.07 12.27
N GLN A 33 -5.89 -1.63 12.10
CA GLN A 33 -7.05 -1.25 12.92
C GLN A 33 -6.80 -1.47 14.43
N ILE A 34 -6.24 -2.63 14.81
CA ILE A 34 -5.97 -2.97 16.21
C ILE A 34 -4.89 -2.07 16.82
N THR A 35 -3.80 -1.82 16.08
CA THR A 35 -2.74 -0.92 16.55
C THR A 35 -3.24 0.50 16.70
N ASP A 36 -4.22 0.92 15.88
CA ASP A 36 -4.85 2.22 15.99
C ASP A 36 -5.73 2.36 17.25
N PHE A 37 -6.42 1.30 17.67
CA PHE A 37 -7.20 1.32 18.93
C PHE A 37 -6.31 1.53 20.16
N GLY A 38 -5.11 0.95 20.17
CA GLY A 38 -4.13 1.06 21.27
C GLY A 38 -3.40 2.40 21.35
N GLN A 39 -3.37 3.18 20.26
CA GLN A 39 -2.57 4.41 20.11
C GLN A 39 -3.31 5.70 20.46
N SER A 40 -4.58 5.62 20.88
CA SER A 40 -5.42 6.76 21.28
C SER A 40 -4.82 7.62 22.42
N LYS A 41 -3.70 7.23 23.04
CA LYS A 41 -3.05 7.97 24.15
C LYS A 41 -1.56 8.27 23.98
N ILE A 42 -0.87 7.78 22.94
CA ILE A 42 0.58 8.02 22.79
C ILE A 42 0.86 8.54 21.38
N LEU A 43 0.37 9.76 21.14
CA LEU A 43 0.80 10.59 20.01
C LEU A 43 2.31 10.78 20.10
N GLY A 44 3.08 9.98 19.35
CA GLY A 44 4.52 10.07 19.37
C GLY A 44 5.24 9.33 18.27
N GLU A 45 5.17 7.98 18.23
CA GLU A 45 6.35 7.26 17.71
C GLU A 45 6.15 5.99 16.88
N THR A 46 4.93 5.56 16.57
CA THR A 46 4.72 4.16 16.11
C THR A 46 3.69 4.02 14.99
N SER A 47 3.85 4.79 13.90
CA SER A 47 3.22 4.42 12.62
C SER A 47 4.05 3.33 11.94
N LEU A 48 3.39 2.41 11.23
CA LEU A 48 4.02 1.35 10.42
C LEU A 48 5.11 1.89 9.48
N MET A 49 4.98 3.14 9.05
CA MET A 49 5.98 3.85 8.24
C MET A 49 7.35 3.99 8.91
N ARG A 50 7.45 4.21 10.23
CA ARG A 50 8.76 4.40 10.87
C ARG A 50 9.61 3.13 10.80
N THR A 51 8.98 1.96 10.71
CA THR A 51 9.66 0.66 10.56
C THR A 51 10.08 0.36 9.11
N LEU A 52 9.43 0.96 8.10
CA LEU A 52 9.75 0.81 6.66
C LEU A 52 10.71 1.90 6.12
N CYS A 53 11.28 2.73 7.01
CA CYS A 53 12.03 3.97 6.75
C CYS A 53 13.26 3.93 5.82
N GLY A 54 13.48 2.89 5.03
CA GLY A 54 14.57 2.84 4.04
C GLY A 54 14.17 3.17 2.61
N THR A 55 12.90 2.96 2.23
CA THR A 55 12.51 2.98 0.79
C THR A 55 11.38 3.98 0.53
N PRO A 56 11.64 5.10 -0.19
CA PRO A 56 10.66 6.16 -0.43
C PRO A 56 9.41 5.72 -1.22
N THR A 57 9.44 4.54 -1.84
CA THR A 57 8.37 4.00 -2.68
C THR A 57 7.04 3.74 -1.94
N TYR A 58 7.07 3.57 -0.62
CA TYR A 58 5.87 3.34 0.20
C TYR A 58 5.28 4.63 0.76
N LEU A 59 5.96 5.77 0.62
CA LEU A 59 5.53 7.02 1.21
C LEU A 59 4.33 7.61 0.47
N ALA A 60 3.36 8.11 1.24
CA ALA A 60 2.19 8.78 0.71
C ALA A 60 2.55 10.15 0.11
N PRO A 61 1.81 10.63 -0.91
CA PRO A 61 2.06 11.92 -1.58
C PRO A 61 2.18 13.09 -0.61
N GLU A 62 1.27 13.17 0.36
CA GLU A 62 1.21 14.26 1.33
C GLU A 62 2.45 14.32 2.24
N VAL A 63 3.09 13.18 2.52
CA VAL A 63 4.33 13.10 3.33
C VAL A 63 5.53 13.62 2.54
N LEU A 64 5.57 13.36 1.23
CA LEU A 64 6.62 13.84 0.32
C LEU A 64 6.51 15.34 0.00
N ILE A 65 5.31 15.90 0.10
CA ILE A 65 5.04 17.32 -0.18
C ILE A 65 5.27 18.17 1.06
N SER A 66 4.78 17.75 2.22
CA SER A 66 4.83 18.57 3.43
C SER A 66 6.23 18.67 4.02
N ASN A 67 7.13 17.72 3.73
CA ASN A 67 8.41 17.53 4.44
C ASN A 67 8.26 17.52 5.98
N THR A 68 7.04 17.33 6.49
CA THR A 68 6.71 17.36 7.91
C THR A 68 5.85 16.18 8.29
N THR A 69 6.21 15.55 9.40
CA THR A 69 5.50 14.44 10.03
C THR A 69 4.40 14.89 10.99
N THR A 70 4.24 16.20 11.17
CA THR A 70 3.27 16.83 12.06
C THR A 70 1.89 16.83 11.41
N GLY A 71 1.25 15.65 11.40
CA GLY A 71 -0.04 15.45 10.75
C GLY A 71 -0.23 14.06 10.14
N TYR A 72 0.54 13.06 10.58
CA TYR A 72 0.31 11.66 10.21
C TYR A 72 -1.17 11.30 10.43
N SER A 73 -1.90 11.17 9.32
CA SER A 73 -3.29 10.75 9.30
C SER A 73 -3.35 9.27 8.92
N ARG A 74 -4.39 8.57 9.36
CA ARG A 74 -4.63 7.15 9.04
C ARG A 74 -4.62 6.87 7.53
N ALA A 75 -4.82 7.90 6.71
CA ALA A 75 -4.75 7.80 5.25
C ALA A 75 -3.35 7.42 4.75
N VAL A 76 -2.25 7.77 5.44
CA VAL A 76 -0.89 7.42 4.97
C VAL A 76 -0.63 5.92 5.04
N ASP A 77 -1.19 5.27 6.06
CA ASP A 77 -1.07 3.82 6.23
C ASP A 77 -1.90 3.11 5.15
N CYS A 78 -3.06 3.67 4.81
CA CYS A 78 -3.89 3.17 3.71
C CYS A 78 -3.18 3.26 2.35
N TRP A 79 -2.41 4.33 2.10
CA TRP A 79 -1.57 4.40 0.90
C TRP A 79 -0.49 3.30 0.91
N SER A 80 0.21 3.15 2.02
CA SER A 80 1.26 2.14 2.19
C SER A 80 0.71 0.73 1.96
N LEU A 81 -0.48 0.44 2.50
CA LEU A 81 -1.23 -0.79 2.26
C LEU A 81 -1.55 -0.98 0.77
N GLY A 82 -1.96 0.08 0.07
CA GLY A 82 -2.17 0.06 -1.39
C GLY A 82 -0.92 -0.31 -2.16
N VAL A 83 0.24 0.25 -1.79
CA VAL A 83 1.54 -0.08 -2.41
C VAL A 83 1.90 -1.54 -2.18
N ILE A 84 1.74 -2.04 -0.95
CA ILE A 84 2.02 -3.43 -0.60
C ILE A 84 1.09 -4.37 -1.35
N LEU A 85 -0.22 -4.07 -1.40
CA LEU A 85 -1.19 -4.86 -2.15
C LEU A 85 -0.84 -4.94 -3.63
N PHE A 86 -0.45 -3.82 -4.23
CA PHE A 86 0.03 -3.77 -5.62
C PHE A 86 1.22 -4.72 -5.83
N ILE A 87 2.22 -4.65 -4.95
CA ILE A 87 3.42 -5.49 -5.04
C ILE A 87 3.08 -6.96 -4.85
N CYS A 88 2.22 -7.32 -3.90
CA CYS A 88 1.83 -8.71 -3.66
C CYS A 88 1.11 -9.30 -4.88
N LEU A 89 0.21 -8.54 -5.52
CA LEU A 89 -0.56 -8.98 -6.69
C LEU A 89 0.28 -9.07 -7.97
N SER A 90 1.24 -8.15 -8.15
CA SER A 90 1.94 -7.99 -9.43
C SER A 90 3.41 -8.41 -9.42
N GLY A 91 4.03 -8.48 -8.25
CA GLY A 91 5.46 -8.77 -8.08
C GLY A 91 6.39 -7.61 -8.45
N TYR A 92 5.86 -6.42 -8.72
CA TYR A 92 6.66 -5.22 -9.00
C TYR A 92 6.07 -3.99 -8.29
N PRO A 93 6.88 -2.94 -8.03
CA PRO A 93 6.38 -1.74 -7.35
C PRO A 93 5.55 -0.84 -8.28
N PRO A 94 4.49 -0.17 -7.78
CA PRO A 94 3.69 0.75 -8.59
C PRO A 94 4.48 1.97 -9.06
N PHE A 95 5.47 2.40 -8.27
CA PHE A 95 6.33 3.55 -8.54
C PHE A 95 7.78 3.10 -8.59
N SER A 96 8.49 3.45 -9.66
CA SER A 96 9.90 3.08 -9.84
C SER A 96 10.55 4.00 -10.86
N GLU A 97 11.82 4.33 -10.65
CA GLU A 97 12.62 5.10 -11.61
C GLU A 97 13.19 4.20 -12.73
N HIS A 98 12.93 2.89 -12.67
CA HIS A 98 13.39 1.97 -13.67
C HIS A 98 12.67 2.21 -15.02
N LYS A 99 13.44 2.49 -16.07
CA LYS A 99 12.97 2.70 -17.46
C LYS A 99 11.96 3.86 -17.63
N THR A 100 12.03 4.88 -16.79
CA THR A 100 11.22 6.10 -16.91
C THR A 100 12.04 7.35 -16.63
N GLN A 101 11.67 8.47 -17.24
CA GLN A 101 12.27 9.79 -16.99
C GLN A 101 11.53 10.57 -15.88
N VAL A 102 10.38 10.04 -15.42
CA VAL A 102 9.59 10.67 -14.35
C VAL A 102 10.20 10.29 -13.01
N SER A 103 10.54 11.29 -12.19
CA SER A 103 11.12 11.05 -10.85
C SER A 103 10.15 10.25 -9.97
N LEU A 104 10.67 9.49 -9.01
CA LEU A 104 9.83 8.74 -8.07
C LEU A 104 8.83 9.65 -7.35
N LYS A 105 9.28 10.86 -6.97
CA LYS A 105 8.45 11.88 -6.31
C LYS A 105 7.28 12.33 -7.20
N ASP A 106 7.53 12.57 -8.48
CA ASP A 106 6.48 13.03 -9.40
C ASP A 106 5.48 11.91 -9.70
N GLN A 107 5.92 10.66 -9.80
CA GLN A 107 5.03 9.52 -9.96
C GLN A 107 4.08 9.38 -8.77
N ILE A 108 4.62 9.44 -7.54
CA ILE A 108 3.84 9.33 -6.30
C ILE A 108 2.88 10.52 -6.18
N THR A 109 3.38 11.75 -6.32
CA THR A 109 2.56 12.96 -6.13
C THR A 109 1.49 13.16 -7.20
N SER A 110 1.68 12.61 -8.40
CA SER A 110 0.66 12.58 -9.45
C SER A 110 -0.23 11.33 -9.42
N GLY A 111 0.07 10.34 -8.57
CA GLY A 111 -0.67 9.07 -8.49
C GLY A 111 -0.59 8.25 -9.78
N LYS A 112 0.47 8.41 -10.57
CA LYS A 112 0.64 7.74 -11.85
C LYS A 112 1.46 6.47 -11.67
N TYR A 113 0.78 5.33 -11.72
CA TYR A 113 1.36 4.00 -11.73
C TYR A 113 0.73 3.17 -12.85
N ASN A 114 1.47 2.17 -13.35
CA ASN A 114 1.08 1.42 -14.54
C ASN A 114 0.72 -0.03 -14.20
N PHE A 115 -0.41 -0.49 -14.72
CA PHE A 115 -0.81 -1.88 -14.73
C PHE A 115 -0.30 -2.55 -16.00
N ILE A 116 0.79 -3.30 -15.89
CA ILE A 116 1.40 -4.04 -17.02
C ILE A 116 0.42 -5.15 -17.45
N PRO A 117 -0.18 -5.11 -18.66
CA PRO A 117 -1.26 -6.02 -19.04
C PRO A 117 -0.90 -7.50 -18.89
N GLU A 118 0.33 -7.89 -19.23
CA GLU A 118 0.84 -9.26 -19.15
C GLU A 118 0.85 -9.80 -17.72
N VAL A 119 0.92 -8.92 -16.71
CA VAL A 119 0.90 -9.28 -15.29
C VAL A 119 -0.51 -9.20 -14.72
N TRP A 120 -1.30 -8.21 -15.10
CA TRP A 120 -2.58 -7.91 -14.47
C TRP A 120 -3.79 -8.58 -15.13
N THR A 121 -3.61 -9.25 -16.28
CA THR A 121 -4.70 -9.99 -16.96
C THR A 121 -5.31 -11.08 -16.08
N ASP A 122 -4.52 -11.72 -15.21
CA ASP A 122 -4.98 -12.80 -14.33
C ASP A 122 -5.48 -12.31 -12.95
N VAL A 123 -5.40 -11.01 -12.68
CA VAL A 123 -5.81 -10.42 -11.40
C VAL A 123 -7.26 -9.97 -11.51
N SER A 124 -8.08 -10.30 -10.51
CA SER A 124 -9.51 -9.95 -10.57
C SER A 124 -9.74 -8.44 -10.63
N GLU A 125 -10.80 -8.03 -11.34
CA GLU A 125 -11.21 -6.63 -11.41
C GLU A 125 -11.47 -6.04 -10.02
N LYS A 126 -11.96 -6.86 -9.08
CA LYS A 126 -12.19 -6.46 -7.68
C LYS A 126 -10.88 -6.15 -6.94
N ALA A 127 -9.83 -6.92 -7.19
CA ALA A 127 -8.51 -6.65 -6.60
C ALA A 127 -7.93 -5.35 -7.15
N LEU A 128 -8.00 -5.18 -8.48
CA LEU A 128 -7.54 -3.98 -9.18
C LEU A 128 -8.27 -2.72 -8.68
N ASP A 129 -9.59 -2.82 -8.50
CA ASP A 129 -10.44 -1.74 -8.01
C ASP A 129 -10.07 -1.33 -6.57
N LEU A 130 -9.79 -2.29 -5.68
CA LEU A 130 -9.32 -1.99 -4.33
C LEU A 130 -7.97 -1.27 -4.33
N VAL A 131 -7.01 -1.73 -5.15
CA VAL A 131 -5.71 -1.05 -5.32
C VAL A 131 -5.90 0.41 -5.73
N LYS A 132 -6.77 0.66 -6.72
CA LYS A 132 -7.05 2.03 -7.19
C LYS A 132 -7.65 2.92 -6.12
N LYS A 133 -8.54 2.38 -5.29
CA LYS A 133 -9.19 3.10 -4.18
C LYS A 133 -8.24 3.43 -3.02
N LEU A 134 -7.19 2.62 -2.82
CA LEU A 134 -6.15 2.86 -1.81
C LEU A 134 -5.04 3.79 -2.33
N LEU A 135 -4.69 3.70 -3.61
CA LEU A 135 -3.68 4.55 -4.25
C LEU A 135 -4.30 5.83 -4.84
N VAL A 136 -5.09 6.53 -4.03
CA VAL A 136 -5.65 7.85 -4.35
C VAL A 136 -4.79 8.94 -3.74
N VAL A 137 -4.42 9.94 -4.54
CA VAL A 137 -3.52 11.02 -4.11
C VAL A 137 -4.15 11.86 -2.99
N ASP A 138 -5.40 12.26 -3.14
CA ASP A 138 -6.10 13.03 -2.11
C ASP A 138 -6.45 12.14 -0.91
N PRO A 139 -5.86 12.37 0.27
CA PRO A 139 -6.10 11.54 1.45
C PRO A 139 -7.54 11.60 1.96
N LYS A 140 -8.34 12.61 1.57
CA LYS A 140 -9.76 12.73 1.99
C LYS A 140 -10.69 11.80 1.22
N THR A 141 -10.30 11.40 0.02
CA THR A 141 -11.08 10.50 -0.85
C THR A 141 -10.45 9.11 -0.97
N ARG A 142 -9.26 8.94 -0.38
CA ARG A 142 -8.58 7.65 -0.24
C ARG A 142 -9.36 6.74 0.71
N PHE A 143 -9.47 5.47 0.35
CA PHE A 143 -10.11 4.47 1.19
C PHE A 143 -9.44 4.37 2.56
N THR A 144 -10.26 4.34 3.60
CA THR A 144 -9.90 3.97 4.97
C THR A 144 -9.77 2.45 5.11
N THR A 145 -9.21 2.00 6.22
CA THR A 145 -9.13 0.55 6.54
C THR A 145 -10.51 -0.09 6.66
N GLU A 146 -11.50 0.63 7.21
CA GLU A 146 -12.88 0.15 7.32
C GLU A 146 -13.56 0.00 5.95
N GLU A 147 -13.41 0.98 5.06
CA GLU A 147 -13.92 0.89 3.69
C GLU A 147 -13.22 -0.24 2.91
N ALA A 148 -11.91 -0.40 3.10
CA ALA A 148 -11.15 -1.48 2.48
C ALA A 148 -11.62 -2.85 2.96
N LEU A 149 -11.83 -3.04 4.26
CA LEU A 149 -12.36 -4.29 4.83
C LEU A 149 -13.73 -4.65 4.25
N ASN A 150 -14.60 -3.67 4.06
CA ASN A 150 -15.93 -3.85 3.49
C ASN A 150 -15.93 -3.96 1.94
N HIS A 151 -14.77 -3.89 1.29
CA HIS A 151 -14.68 -3.94 -0.16
C HIS A 151 -15.06 -5.31 -0.72
N PRO A 152 -15.79 -5.41 -1.85
CA PRO A 152 -16.21 -6.68 -2.44
C PRO A 152 -15.09 -7.69 -2.71
N TRP A 153 -13.84 -7.25 -2.84
CA TRP A 153 -12.71 -8.16 -2.98
C TRP A 153 -12.47 -9.03 -1.72
N LEU A 154 -12.63 -8.44 -0.53
CA LEU A 154 -12.45 -9.12 0.75
C LEU A 154 -13.69 -9.87 1.23
N GLN A 155 -14.87 -9.50 0.71
CA GLN A 155 -16.15 -10.08 1.12
C GLN A 155 -16.51 -11.39 0.41
N VAL A 156 -15.84 -11.72 -0.70
CA VAL A 156 -16.13 -12.93 -1.47
C VAL A 156 -15.19 -14.05 -1.03
N GLY A 157 -15.78 -15.11 -0.47
CA GLY A 157 -15.12 -16.36 -0.07
C GLY A 157 -14.53 -17.14 -1.25
#